data_AF-A0AA36DJL2-F1
#
_entry.id   AF-A0AA36DJL2-F1
#
_cell.length_a   1.000
_cell.length_b   1.000
_cell.length_c   1.000
_cell.angle_alpha   90.00
_cell.angle_beta   90.00
_cell.angle_gamma   90.00
#
_symmetry.space_group_name_H-M   'P 1'
#
loop_
_entity.id
_entity.type
_entity.pdbx_description
1 polymer ?
#
loop_
_entity_poly.entity_id
_entity_poly.type
_entity_poly.pdbx_seq_one_letter_code
_entity_poly.pdbx_strand_id
1 'polypeptide(L)'
;MPITCFLCGNKTEEKFTTRSSSNKTYNAILLAALNKYSSIISNEVECFAAMSTCRRYYCIRHCTNATQYILAEVIASGGRLSETLDHVSYINQSEISEHILASVNDAIKSFSNNITVTNYDLMRYLNGQLKKYYHEGRWEIPQLANLAEADYLQPITEAGTSGTQNFDFSMDYEMLQALSAKTQNLGSPIKTASSLLSTPCVKHTDSR
;
A
#
# COMPACT_ATOMS: atom_id res chain seq x y z
N MET A 1 4.26 -24.39 3.89
CA MET A 1 3.85 -24.19 5.30
C MET A 1 3.35 -22.76 5.46
N PRO A 2 2.34 -22.49 6.32
CA PRO A 2 1.86 -21.13 6.54
C PRO A 2 2.91 -20.30 7.29
N ILE A 3 3.11 -19.06 6.84
CA ILE A 3 3.99 -18.06 7.46
C ILE A 3 3.12 -17.08 8.26
N THR A 4 3.53 -16.76 9.48
CA THR A 4 2.83 -15.77 10.30
C THR A 4 3.28 -14.36 9.94
N CYS A 5 2.34 -13.50 9.59
CA CYS A 5 2.60 -12.10 9.30
C CYS A 5 3.07 -11.36 10.54
N PHE A 6 4.22 -10.71 10.46
CA PHE A 6 4.78 -9.94 11.56
C PHE A 6 3.92 -8.74 11.97
N LEU A 7 3.18 -8.14 11.02
CA LEU A 7 2.40 -6.92 11.28
C LEU A 7 1.00 -7.19 11.86
N CYS A 8 0.29 -8.22 11.37
CA CYS A 8 -1.07 -8.51 11.83
C CYS A 8 -1.25 -9.86 12.52
N GLY A 9 -0.20 -10.68 12.63
CA GLY A 9 -0.25 -12.00 13.26
C GLY A 9 -1.04 -13.07 12.51
N ASN A 10 -1.66 -12.74 11.38
CA ASN A 10 -2.39 -13.72 10.58
C ASN A 10 -1.43 -14.72 9.92
N LYS A 11 -1.84 -15.99 9.87
CA LYS A 11 -1.16 -17.04 9.10
C LYS A 11 -1.54 -16.92 7.63
N THR A 12 -0.56 -16.96 6.76
CA THR A 12 -0.73 -16.75 5.31
C THR A 12 0.17 -17.71 4.55
N GLU A 13 -0.26 -18.17 3.38
CA GLU A 13 0.61 -18.99 2.53
C GLU A 13 1.84 -18.18 2.08
N GLU A 14 2.98 -18.85 1.94
CA GLU A 14 4.24 -18.20 1.57
C GLU A 14 4.13 -17.32 0.31
N LYS A 15 3.41 -17.79 -0.72
CA LYS A 15 3.17 -17.04 -1.97
C LYS A 15 2.42 -15.71 -1.78
N PHE A 16 1.71 -15.55 -0.66
CA PHE A 16 0.96 -14.34 -0.29
C PHE A 16 1.67 -13.51 0.79
N THR A 17 2.93 -13.84 1.08
CA THR A 17 3.78 -13.06 1.98
C THR A 17 4.90 -12.39 1.21
N THR A 18 5.47 -11.35 1.81
CA THR A 18 6.72 -10.77 1.37
C THR A 18 7.65 -10.53 2.55
N ARG A 19 8.93 -10.39 2.25
CA ARG A 19 9.99 -10.24 3.24
C ARG A 19 10.37 -8.76 3.33
N SER A 20 10.65 -8.27 4.53
CA SER A 20 11.09 -6.89 4.74
C SER A 20 12.33 -6.58 3.92
N SER A 21 12.36 -5.35 3.41
CA SER A 21 13.48 -4.87 2.63
C SER A 21 14.69 -4.65 3.56
N SER A 22 15.90 -4.85 3.04
CA SER A 22 17.10 -4.34 3.72
C SER A 22 17.20 -2.82 3.63
N ASN A 23 16.43 -2.20 2.71
CA ASN A 23 16.31 -0.76 2.63
C ASN A 23 15.37 -0.25 3.72
N LYS A 24 15.95 0.42 4.74
CA LYS A 24 15.21 0.98 5.87
C LYS A 24 14.19 2.04 5.43
N THR A 25 14.49 2.82 4.39
CA THR A 25 13.58 3.82 3.83
C THR A 25 12.29 3.17 3.31
N TYR A 26 12.38 2.01 2.65
CA TYR A 26 11.19 1.27 2.18
C TYR A 26 10.32 0.77 3.34
N ASN A 27 10.96 0.25 4.39
CA ASN A 27 10.23 -0.21 5.58
C ASN A 27 9.57 0.97 6.31
N ALA A 28 10.25 2.13 6.36
CA ALA A 28 9.72 3.34 6.96
C ALA A 28 8.49 3.87 6.18
N ILE A 29 8.57 3.96 4.85
CA ILE A 29 7.44 4.37 3.99
C ILE A 29 6.24 3.43 4.20
N LEU A 30 6.48 2.11 4.21
CA LEU A 30 5.43 1.11 4.43
C LEU A 30 4.73 1.32 5.79
N LEU A 31 5.50 1.42 6.88
CA LEU A 31 4.93 1.58 8.22
C LEU A 31 4.24 2.93 8.40
N ALA A 32 4.81 4.02 7.87
CA ALA A 32 4.20 5.35 7.92
C ALA A 32 2.84 5.38 7.23
N ALA A 33 2.72 4.78 6.04
CA ALA A 33 1.45 4.67 5.35
C ALA A 33 0.46 3.78 6.13
N LEU A 34 0.89 2.61 6.61
CA LEU A 34 -0.01 1.73 7.38
C LEU A 34 -0.50 2.38 8.68
N ASN A 35 0.37 3.09 9.40
CA ASN A 35 0.00 3.76 10.63
C ASN A 35 -1.04 4.85 10.35
N LYS A 36 -0.79 5.69 9.34
CA LYS A 36 -1.67 6.80 8.99
C LYS A 36 -3.09 6.37 8.58
N TYR A 37 -3.23 5.25 7.86
CA TYR A 37 -4.49 4.91 7.18
C TYR A 37 -5.22 3.67 7.69
N SER A 38 -4.60 2.87 8.56
CA SER A 38 -5.21 1.61 9.00
C SER A 38 -5.18 1.36 10.51
N SER A 39 -4.44 2.17 11.29
CA SER A 39 -4.28 1.97 12.75
C SER A 39 -3.94 0.54 13.17
N ILE A 40 -3.29 -0.24 12.29
CA ILE A 40 -3.02 -1.68 12.54
C ILE A 40 -1.81 -1.85 13.48
N ILE A 41 -0.90 -0.86 13.51
CA ILE A 41 0.40 -1.01 14.15
C ILE A 41 0.33 -0.42 15.56
N SER A 42 0.36 -1.30 16.56
CA SER A 42 0.31 -0.89 17.97
C SER A 42 1.64 -0.39 18.52
N ASN A 43 2.77 -0.80 17.93
CA ASN A 43 4.11 -0.35 18.32
C ASN A 43 5.02 -0.17 17.09
N GLU A 44 4.91 0.98 16.45
CA GLU A 44 5.62 1.31 15.22
C GLU A 44 7.14 1.36 15.37
N VAL A 45 7.65 1.85 16.51
CA VAL A 45 9.09 1.88 16.83
C VAL A 45 9.67 0.48 16.80
N GLU A 46 9.01 -0.45 17.50
CA GLU A 46 9.49 -1.82 17.61
C GLU A 46 9.32 -2.59 16.30
N CYS A 47 8.20 -2.38 15.60
CA CYS A 47 8.00 -2.95 14.27
C CYS A 47 9.08 -2.48 13.29
N PHE A 48 9.40 -1.18 13.29
CA PHE A 48 10.42 -0.61 12.43
C PHE A 48 11.82 -1.17 12.75
N ALA A 49 12.17 -1.23 14.03
CA ALA A 49 13.43 -1.82 14.48
C ALA A 49 13.55 -3.29 14.08
N ALA A 50 12.50 -4.08 14.29
CA ALA A 50 12.47 -5.50 13.94
C ALA A 50 12.58 -5.73 12.42
N MET A 51 11.87 -4.95 11.60
CA MET A 51 11.96 -5.03 10.14
C MET A 51 13.32 -4.58 9.58
N SER A 52 13.99 -3.67 10.29
CA SER A 52 15.29 -3.11 9.89
C SER A 52 16.48 -3.96 10.32
N THR A 53 16.34 -4.75 11.39
CA THR A 53 17.39 -5.64 11.91
C THR A 53 17.26 -7.04 11.35
N CYS A 54 16.02 -7.51 11.20
CA CYS A 54 15.69 -8.87 10.79
C CYS A 54 14.80 -8.84 9.56
N ARG A 55 15.07 -9.74 8.63
CA ARG A 55 14.19 -9.95 7.48
C ARG A 55 12.89 -10.63 7.96
N ARG A 56 11.87 -9.83 8.28
CA ARG A 56 10.56 -10.29 8.76
C ARG A 56 9.62 -10.53 7.59
N TYR A 57 8.69 -11.49 7.71
CA TYR A 57 7.66 -11.71 6.70
C TYR A 57 6.37 -10.99 7.08
N TYR A 58 5.67 -10.43 6.09
CA TYR A 58 4.34 -9.84 6.25
C TYR A 58 3.46 -10.11 5.03
N CYS A 59 2.13 -10.09 5.21
CA CYS A 59 1.18 -10.32 4.12
C CYS A 59 1.37 -9.27 3.01
N ILE A 60 1.21 -9.69 1.75
CA ILE A 60 1.18 -8.79 0.59
C ILE A 60 0.11 -7.70 0.76
N ARG A 61 -1.01 -8.01 1.42
CA ARG A 61 -2.08 -7.05 1.76
C ARG A 61 -1.57 -5.77 2.43
N HIS A 62 -0.56 -5.86 3.29
CA HIS A 62 0.01 -4.65 3.91
C HIS A 62 0.77 -3.78 2.91
N CYS A 63 1.46 -4.40 1.95
CA CYS A 63 2.14 -3.66 0.87
C CYS A 63 1.13 -2.97 -0.03
N THR A 64 0.09 -3.71 -0.45
CA THR A 64 -0.91 -3.20 -1.38
C THR A 64 -1.70 -2.07 -0.73
N ASN A 65 -2.15 -2.22 0.52
CA ASN A 65 -2.86 -1.16 1.24
C ASN A 65 -2.01 0.10 1.37
N ALA A 66 -0.77 -0.02 1.85
CA ALA A 66 0.14 1.13 1.96
C ALA A 66 0.34 1.85 0.62
N THR A 67 0.53 1.08 -0.45
CA THR A 67 0.69 1.62 -1.81
C THR A 67 -0.56 2.34 -2.27
N GLN A 68 -1.74 1.72 -2.09
CA GLN A 68 -3.03 2.29 -2.47
C GLN A 68 -3.31 3.59 -1.74
N TYR A 69 -3.00 3.68 -0.45
CA TYR A 69 -3.20 4.90 0.32
C TYR A 69 -2.32 6.05 -0.17
N ILE A 70 -1.01 5.80 -0.33
CA ILE A 70 -0.11 6.85 -0.86
C ILE A 70 -0.56 7.25 -2.27
N LEU A 71 -0.92 6.29 -3.12
CA LEU A 71 -1.35 6.57 -4.48
C LEU A 71 -2.66 7.36 -4.53
N ALA A 72 -3.63 7.04 -3.67
CA ALA A 72 -4.88 7.78 -3.56
C ALA A 72 -4.64 9.25 -3.18
N GLU A 73 -3.71 9.53 -2.26
CA GLU A 73 -3.30 10.89 -1.91
C GLU A 73 -2.65 11.62 -3.09
N VAL A 74 -1.76 10.94 -3.83
CA VAL A 74 -1.14 11.54 -5.03
C VAL A 74 -2.21 11.97 -6.00
N ILE A 75 -3.16 11.09 -6.32
CA ILE A 75 -4.21 11.40 -7.28
C ILE A 75 -5.17 12.48 -6.74
N ALA A 76 -5.51 12.43 -5.45
CA ALA A 76 -6.30 13.49 -4.81
C ALA A 76 -5.59 14.86 -4.83
N SER A 77 -4.25 14.88 -4.85
CA SER A 77 -3.46 16.11 -5.03
C SER A 77 -3.27 16.53 -6.49
N GLY A 78 -3.93 15.85 -7.44
CA GLY A 78 -3.89 16.15 -8.87
C GLY A 78 -2.79 15.44 -9.65
N GLY A 79 -1.99 14.57 -9.00
CA GLY A 79 -0.99 13.77 -9.68
C GLY A 79 -1.59 12.65 -10.52
N ARG A 80 -0.85 12.19 -11.53
CA ARG A 80 -1.34 11.20 -12.50
C ARG A 80 -0.42 9.99 -12.60
N LEU A 81 -1.01 8.83 -12.87
CA LEU A 81 -0.26 7.68 -13.36
C LEU A 81 0.04 7.87 -14.84
N SER A 82 1.26 7.55 -15.23
CA SER A 82 1.68 7.44 -16.62
C SER A 82 1.73 5.96 -17.01
N GLU A 83 1.49 5.66 -18.27
CA GLU A 83 1.65 4.30 -18.79
C GLU A 83 2.86 4.22 -19.73
N THR A 84 3.62 3.14 -19.65
CA THR A 84 4.64 2.82 -20.64
C THR A 84 3.98 2.15 -21.87
N LEU A 85 4.76 2.00 -22.95
CA LEU A 85 4.32 1.23 -24.13
C LEU A 85 3.94 -0.22 -23.81
N ASP A 86 4.49 -0.78 -22.74
CA ASP A 86 4.19 -2.13 -22.25
C ASP A 86 2.98 -2.17 -21.30
N HIS A 87 2.16 -1.11 -21.29
CA HIS A 87 1.02 -0.93 -20.39
C HIS A 87 1.38 -1.04 -18.90
N VAL A 88 2.61 -0.65 -18.53
CA VAL A 88 3.03 -0.60 -17.13
C VAL A 88 2.72 0.79 -16.57
N SER A 89 1.83 0.85 -15.59
CA SER A 89 1.52 2.09 -14.89
C SER A 89 2.66 2.46 -13.94
N TYR A 90 3.11 3.71 -14.00
CA TYR A 90 4.16 4.27 -13.15
C TYR A 90 3.81 5.70 -12.74
N ILE A 91 4.44 6.16 -11.66
CA ILE A 91 4.36 7.53 -11.18
C ILE A 91 5.68 8.25 -11.43
N ASN A 92 5.60 9.50 -11.91
CA ASN A 92 6.76 10.39 -12.02
C ASN A 92 7.01 11.12 -10.70
N GLN A 93 8.26 11.50 -10.45
CA GLN A 93 8.62 12.24 -9.25
C GLN A 93 7.87 13.58 -9.11
N SER A 94 7.56 14.24 -10.23
CA SER A 94 6.83 15.51 -10.29
C SER A 94 5.38 15.40 -9.84
N GLU A 95 4.79 14.21 -9.89
CA GLU A 95 3.40 13.96 -9.51
C GLU A 95 3.23 13.87 -7.99
N ILE A 96 4.32 13.73 -7.24
CA ILE A 96 4.31 13.63 -5.78
C ILE A 96 4.41 15.03 -5.19
N SER A 97 3.28 15.56 -4.74
CA SER A 97 3.22 16.87 -4.11
C SER A 97 4.01 16.92 -2.79
N GLU A 98 4.55 18.10 -2.47
CA GLU A 98 5.35 18.31 -1.25
C GLU A 98 4.54 18.03 0.03
N HIS A 99 3.23 18.26 0.02
CA HIS A 99 2.34 17.95 1.14
C HIS A 99 2.34 16.45 1.49
N ILE A 100 2.29 15.58 0.47
CA ILE A 100 2.30 14.12 0.69
C ILE A 100 3.65 13.71 1.28
N LEU A 101 4.73 14.25 0.74
CA LEU A 101 6.07 14.01 1.25
C LEU A 101 6.22 14.46 2.70
N ALA A 102 5.74 15.67 3.03
CA ALA A 102 5.75 16.20 4.38
C ALA A 102 4.96 15.29 5.32
N SER A 103 3.76 14.88 4.92
CA SER A 103 2.92 14.01 5.73
C SER A 103 3.54 12.63 5.99
N VAL A 104 4.18 12.02 4.99
CA VAL A 104 4.90 10.74 5.18
C VAL A 104 6.08 10.95 6.12
N ASN A 105 6.87 12.01 5.95
CA ASN A 105 8.01 12.29 6.83
C ASN A 105 7.58 12.58 8.27
N ASP A 106 6.48 13.29 8.48
CA ASP A 106 5.94 13.54 9.82
C ASP A 106 5.47 12.25 10.50
N ALA A 107 4.85 11.33 9.75
CA ALA A 107 4.54 9.99 10.24
C ALA A 107 5.80 9.16 10.53
N ILE A 108 6.89 9.32 9.78
CA ILE A 108 8.15 8.63 10.05
C ILE A 108 8.82 9.15 11.32
N LYS A 109 8.74 10.46 11.60
CA LYS A 109 9.33 11.06 12.80
C LYS A 109 8.78 10.49 14.10
N SER A 110 7.56 9.94 14.11
CA SER A 110 7.01 9.31 15.32
C SER A 110 7.77 8.05 15.74
N PHE A 111 8.46 7.38 14.81
CA PHE A 111 9.21 6.15 15.08
C PHE A 111 10.69 6.16 14.64
N SER A 112 11.13 7.15 13.87
CA SER A 112 12.52 7.30 13.45
C SER A 112 12.89 8.75 13.13
N ASN A 113 13.84 9.31 13.89
CA ASN A 113 14.38 10.65 13.63
C ASN A 113 15.51 10.69 12.59
N ASN A 114 16.03 9.52 12.19
CA ASN A 114 17.25 9.42 11.37
C ASN A 114 16.93 9.18 9.89
N ILE A 115 15.66 9.07 9.52
CA ILE A 115 15.23 8.79 8.16
C ILE A 115 14.41 9.96 7.66
N THR A 116 14.84 10.49 6.53
CA THR A 116 14.09 11.47 5.77
C THR A 116 13.89 10.91 4.38
N VAL A 117 12.63 10.83 3.98
CA VAL A 117 12.21 10.35 2.66
C VAL A 117 12.21 11.53 1.71
N THR A 118 12.66 11.30 0.47
CA THR A 118 12.55 12.24 -0.65
C THR A 118 11.43 11.84 -1.61
N ASN A 119 11.02 12.74 -2.52
CA ASN A 119 10.08 12.38 -3.59
C ASN A 119 10.60 11.23 -4.45
N TYR A 120 11.91 11.16 -4.69
CA TYR A 120 12.52 10.06 -5.43
C TYR A 120 12.34 8.72 -4.72
N ASP A 121 12.50 8.68 -3.39
CA ASP A 121 12.29 7.47 -2.58
C ASP A 121 10.83 6.99 -2.62
N LEU A 122 9.87 7.92 -2.51
CA LEU A 122 8.44 7.61 -2.64
C LEU A 122 8.09 7.09 -4.03
N MET A 123 8.55 7.78 -5.09
CA MET A 123 8.36 7.35 -6.48
C MET A 123 8.90 5.93 -6.69
N ARG A 124 10.13 5.66 -6.23
CA ARG A 124 10.76 4.36 -6.36
C ARG A 124 10.03 3.29 -5.55
N TYR A 125 9.55 3.62 -4.35
CA TYR A 125 8.72 2.73 -3.55
C TYR A 125 7.44 2.37 -4.32
N LEU A 126 6.66 3.37 -4.73
CA LEU A 126 5.39 3.20 -5.44
C LEU A 126 5.56 2.38 -6.72
N ASN A 127 6.48 2.76 -7.59
CA ASN A 127 6.73 2.04 -8.85
C ASN A 127 7.19 0.59 -8.61
N GLY A 128 7.95 0.35 -7.54
CA GLY A 128 8.33 -0.99 -7.14
C GLY A 128 7.14 -1.85 -6.71
N GLN A 129 6.18 -1.27 -5.98
CA GLN A 129 4.96 -1.99 -5.56
C GLN A 129 3.97 -2.15 -6.71
N LEU A 130 3.78 -1.12 -7.55
CA LEU A 130 2.95 -1.15 -8.76
C LEU A 130 3.39 -2.28 -9.68
N LYS A 131 4.66 -2.29 -10.07
CA LYS A 131 5.22 -3.33 -10.94
C LYS A 131 5.00 -4.75 -10.41
N LYS A 132 5.04 -4.93 -9.08
CA LYS A 132 4.96 -6.23 -8.43
C LYS A 132 3.53 -6.71 -8.19
N TYR A 133 2.61 -5.82 -7.85
CA TYR A 133 1.30 -6.22 -7.33
C TYR A 133 0.13 -5.75 -8.18
N TYR A 134 0.31 -4.73 -9.02
CA TYR A 134 -0.75 -4.26 -9.91
C TYR A 134 -1.00 -5.26 -11.03
N HIS A 135 0.04 -5.64 -11.77
CA HIS A 135 -0.07 -6.56 -12.91
C HIS A 135 -0.43 -8.00 -12.53
N GLU A 136 -0.10 -8.42 -11.31
CA GLU A 136 -0.41 -9.77 -10.85
C GLU A 136 -1.89 -9.93 -10.43
N GLY A 137 -2.73 -8.90 -10.59
CA GLY A 137 -4.14 -8.92 -10.19
C GLY A 137 -4.33 -9.06 -8.68
N ARG A 138 -3.27 -8.85 -7.88
CA ARG A 138 -3.29 -8.98 -6.42
C ARG A 138 -3.76 -7.72 -5.71
N TRP A 139 -4.05 -6.67 -6.47
CA TRP A 139 -4.91 -5.58 -6.02
C TRP A 139 -6.36 -6.04 -6.04
N GLU A 140 -6.71 -6.92 -5.12
CA GLU A 140 -8.08 -6.93 -4.64
C GLU A 140 -8.24 -5.62 -3.89
N ILE A 141 -8.89 -4.63 -4.51
CA ILE A 141 -9.33 -3.44 -3.78
C ILE A 141 -10.57 -3.90 -3.04
N PRO A 142 -10.50 -4.26 -1.74
CA PRO A 142 -11.60 -4.95 -1.07
C PRO A 142 -12.86 -4.06 -0.96
N GLN A 143 -12.68 -2.76 -1.25
CA GLN A 143 -13.69 -1.73 -1.16
C GLN A 143 -14.31 -1.38 -2.51
N LEU A 144 -13.71 -1.75 -3.66
CA LEU A 144 -14.29 -1.49 -4.99
C LEU A 144 -15.31 -2.54 -5.41
N ALA A 145 -15.10 -3.81 -5.08
CA ALA A 145 -16.10 -4.84 -5.33
C ALA A 145 -17.44 -4.50 -4.66
N ASN A 146 -17.38 -3.90 -3.46
CA ASN A 146 -18.54 -3.45 -2.70
C ASN A 146 -19.12 -2.09 -3.17
N LEU A 147 -18.40 -1.33 -4.00
CA LEU A 147 -18.89 -0.06 -4.58
C LEU A 147 -19.48 -0.28 -5.98
N ALA A 148 -18.88 -1.18 -6.77
CA ALA A 148 -19.42 -1.59 -8.07
C ALA A 148 -20.79 -2.29 -7.92
N GLU A 149 -21.01 -3.06 -6.86
CA GLU A 149 -22.33 -3.65 -6.57
C GLU A 149 -23.36 -2.65 -6.01
N ALA A 150 -22.92 -1.50 -5.49
CA ALA A 150 -23.83 -0.52 -4.88
C ALA A 150 -24.43 0.47 -5.89
N ASP A 151 -23.85 0.62 -7.10
CA ASP A 151 -24.30 1.60 -8.11
C ASP A 151 -24.75 0.99 -9.47
N TYR A 152 -24.58 -0.32 -9.71
CA TYR A 152 -24.90 -0.95 -11.01
C TYR A 152 -26.20 -1.78 -11.06
N LEU A 153 -27.19 -1.49 -10.22
CA LEU A 153 -28.56 -2.01 -10.38
C LEU A 153 -29.59 -0.89 -10.52
N GLN A 154 -29.39 0.01 -11.47
CA GLN A 154 -30.52 0.63 -12.17
C GLN A 154 -30.57 0.02 -13.58
N PRO A 155 -31.65 -0.68 -13.96
CA PRO A 155 -31.78 -1.23 -15.30
C PRO A 155 -31.78 -0.07 -16.30
N ILE A 156 -30.74 0.01 -17.12
CA ILE A 156 -30.68 0.90 -18.26
C ILE A 156 -31.69 0.38 -19.28
N THR A 157 -32.83 1.04 -19.40
CA THR A 157 -33.72 0.85 -20.56
C THR A 157 -33.00 1.33 -21.81
N GLU A 158 -32.67 0.38 -22.68
CA GLU A 158 -31.92 0.57 -23.92
C GLU A 158 -32.64 1.52 -24.89
N ALA A 159 -31.93 2.55 -25.36
CA ALA A 159 -32.13 3.14 -26.68
C ALA A 159 -30.74 3.49 -27.23
N GLY A 160 -30.37 2.77 -28.30
CA GLY A 160 -28.98 2.54 -28.67
C GLY A 160 -28.23 3.68 -29.33
N THR A 161 -26.91 3.51 -29.41
CA THR A 161 -26.11 3.93 -30.57
C THR A 161 -24.76 3.22 -30.51
N SER A 162 -24.40 2.56 -31.60
CA SER A 162 -23.12 1.90 -31.83
C SER A 162 -22.00 2.93 -31.98
N GLY A 163 -21.00 2.89 -31.10
CA GLY A 163 -19.79 3.70 -31.17
C GLY A 163 -18.62 2.97 -30.53
N THR A 164 -17.52 2.92 -31.25
CA THR A 164 -16.24 2.26 -30.95
C THR A 164 -15.73 2.58 -29.54
N GLN A 165 -15.48 1.55 -28.72
CA GLN A 165 -14.98 1.72 -27.35
C GLN A 165 -13.45 1.88 -27.37
N ASN A 166 -12.98 3.09 -27.10
CA ASN A 166 -11.69 3.29 -26.46
C ASN A 166 -11.87 2.93 -24.98
N PHE A 167 -11.10 1.97 -24.47
CA PHE A 167 -11.05 1.68 -23.04
C PHE A 167 -10.30 2.82 -22.34
N ASP A 168 -11.05 3.84 -21.94
CA ASP A 168 -10.59 4.87 -21.02
C ASP A 168 -10.61 4.25 -19.61
N PHE A 169 -9.44 3.82 -19.13
CA PHE A 169 -9.25 3.52 -17.70
C PHE A 169 -9.14 4.84 -16.91
N SER A 170 -10.15 5.70 -17.05
CA SER A 170 -10.44 6.74 -16.07
C SER A 170 -10.88 5.99 -14.81
N MET A 171 -9.92 5.74 -13.93
CA MET A 171 -10.21 5.38 -12.56
C MET A 171 -10.90 6.60 -11.96
N ASP A 172 -12.24 6.61 -11.98
CA ASP A 172 -13.03 7.81 -11.76
C ASP A 172 -12.60 8.52 -10.48
N TYR A 173 -12.33 9.82 -10.61
CA TYR A 173 -11.84 10.67 -9.53
C TYR A 173 -12.74 10.62 -8.27
N GLU A 174 -14.04 10.42 -8.46
CA GLU A 174 -15.01 10.20 -7.37
C GLU A 174 -14.74 8.91 -6.58
N MET A 175 -14.24 7.86 -7.25
CA MET A 175 -13.89 6.58 -6.66
C MET A 175 -12.68 6.70 -5.72
N LEU A 176 -11.72 7.55 -6.05
CA LEU A 176 -10.55 7.84 -5.22
C LEU A 176 -10.90 8.74 -4.03
N GLN A 177 -11.82 9.69 -4.21
CA GLN A 177 -12.37 10.48 -3.09
C GLN A 177 -13.17 9.61 -2.12
N ALA A 178 -13.95 8.64 -2.62
CA ALA A 178 -14.68 7.68 -1.79
C ALA A 178 -13.75 6.79 -0.98
N LEU A 179 -12.61 6.37 -1.55
CA LEU A 179 -11.58 5.61 -0.81
C LEU A 179 -10.97 6.43 0.33
N SER A 180 -10.65 7.72 0.08
CA SER A 180 -10.10 8.64 1.10
C SER A 180 -11.06 8.91 2.26
N ALA A 181 -12.35 9.15 1.96
CA ALA A 181 -13.36 9.41 2.99
C ALA A 181 -13.69 8.17 3.85
N LYS A 182 -13.60 6.96 3.28
CA LYS A 182 -13.99 5.71 3.96
C LYS A 182 -12.87 5.08 4.79
N THR A 183 -11.61 5.38 4.48
CA THR A 183 -10.45 5.01 5.34
C THR A 183 -10.55 5.53 6.77
N GLN A 184 -11.25 6.64 6.99
CA GLN A 184 -11.41 7.24 8.32
C GLN A 184 -12.36 6.47 9.26
N ASN A 185 -13.13 5.49 8.74
CA ASN A 185 -14.17 4.76 9.50
C ASN A 185 -13.83 3.28 9.80
N LEU A 186 -12.64 2.80 9.46
CA LEU A 186 -12.26 1.39 9.60
C LEU A 186 -11.37 1.18 10.83
N GLY A 187 -11.98 0.98 11.99
CA GLY A 187 -11.25 0.72 13.24
C GLY A 187 -11.99 -0.17 14.22
N SER A 188 -12.08 -1.48 13.94
CA SER A 188 -12.14 -2.48 15.01
C SER A 188 -10.69 -2.85 15.37
N PRO A 189 -10.25 -2.68 16.63
CA PRO A 189 -8.87 -2.94 17.01
C PRO A 189 -8.51 -4.43 16.81
N ILE A 190 -7.50 -4.68 15.99
CA ILE A 190 -6.93 -6.02 15.81
C ILE A 190 -6.14 -6.37 17.08
N LYS A 191 -6.32 -7.61 17.58
CA LYS A 191 -5.63 -8.13 18.76
C LYS A 191 -4.12 -7.89 18.67
N THR A 192 -3.60 -7.23 19.69
CA THR A 192 -2.25 -6.67 19.85
C THR A 192 -1.12 -7.60 19.42
N ALA A 193 -0.19 -7.06 18.62
CA ALA A 193 1.00 -7.75 18.08
C ALA A 193 2.10 -8.06 19.13
N SER A 194 1.88 -7.75 20.41
CA SER A 194 2.90 -7.85 21.47
C SER A 194 3.52 -9.25 21.63
N SER A 195 2.84 -10.33 21.26
CA SER A 195 3.38 -11.69 21.42
C SER A 195 4.38 -12.12 20.32
N LEU A 196 4.48 -11.39 19.21
CA LEU A 196 5.33 -11.78 18.06
C LEU A 196 6.75 -11.21 18.12
N LEU A 197 7.00 -10.32 19.07
CA LEU A 197 8.27 -9.60 19.20
C LEU A 197 9.37 -10.45 19.83
N SER A 198 9.00 -11.52 20.54
CA SER A 198 9.94 -12.45 21.17
C SER A 198 10.54 -13.49 20.21
N THR A 199 10.15 -13.52 18.93
CA THR A 199 10.66 -14.55 18.02
C THR A 199 12.11 -14.23 17.62
N PRO A 200 13.08 -15.10 17.96
CA PRO A 200 14.51 -14.84 17.72
C PRO A 200 14.79 -14.65 16.23
N CYS A 201 15.68 -13.71 15.94
CA CYS A 201 16.12 -13.40 14.59
C CYS A 201 16.96 -14.55 14.03
N VAL A 202 16.37 -15.37 13.15
CA VAL A 202 17.14 -16.38 12.42
C VAL A 202 18.01 -15.64 11.41
N LYS A 203 19.30 -15.50 11.72
CA LYS A 203 20.30 -14.99 10.78
C LYS A 203 20.46 -16.04 9.68
N HIS A 204 19.78 -15.84 8.55
CA HIS A 204 20.10 -16.61 7.34
C HIS A 204 21.49 -16.18 6.87
N THR A 205 22.48 -17.04 7.11
CA THR A 205 23.77 -16.97 6.44
C THR A 205 23.52 -17.37 4.99
N ASP A 206 23.40 -16.39 4.10
CA ASP A 206 23.39 -16.62 2.65
C ASP A 206 24.79 -17.14 2.28
N SER A 207 24.99 -18.46 2.32
CA SER A 207 26.19 -19.12 1.79
C SER A 207 26.17 -18.92 0.28
N ARG A 208 27.00 -17.99 -0.21
CA ARG A 208 27.27 -17.77 -1.64
C ARG A 208 28.23 -18.81 -2.18
#